data_AF-A0A534WZA4-F1
#
_entry.id   AF-A0A534WZA4-F1
#
_cell.length_a   1.000
_cell.length_b   1.000
_cell.length_c   1.000
_cell.angle_alpha   90.00
_cell.angle_beta   90.00
_cell.angle_gamma   90.00
#
_symmetry.space_group_name_H-M   'P 1'
#
loop_
_entity.id
_entity.type
_entity.pdbx_description
1 polymer ?
#
loop_
_entity_poly.entity_id
_entity_poly.type
_entity_poly.pdbx_seq_one_letter_code
_entity_poly.pdbx_strand_id
1 'polypeptide(L)'
;MHEGLVTELESAVADAGALVVRAQKYRRGAGPEGAALLAAALALGDEARRLHRRDALDARAAAHLLAEARALGARLRALLAEVRAGRDYRAAVGAHRAGEGTVLVRLLPAIFAGLEPAPAPGDLFTALAWLRRGRLRPAEDLAAEVLAARTEGLAGEGDDLSPGADAELPAVTLRSDAPPDEPLVLRLPAAALPSPLLRLVESGEYLVHAARLPAPFTLRLAARLATDEDLRVALAPTDYARWRDGVARALAAAGVPVEAS
;
A
#
# COMPACT_ATOMS: atom_id res chain seq x y z
N MET A 1 25.63 -23.62 -19.10
CA MET A 1 24.62 -24.42 -18.37
C MET A 1 24.54 -24.03 -16.90
N HIS A 2 25.68 -23.83 -16.22
CA HIS A 2 25.73 -23.43 -14.80
C HIS A 2 25.16 -22.02 -14.54
N GLU A 3 25.47 -21.05 -15.39
CA GLU A 3 25.02 -19.65 -15.26
C GLU A 3 23.49 -19.50 -15.26
N GLY A 4 22.78 -20.20 -16.17
CA GLY A 4 21.32 -20.17 -16.19
C GLY A 4 20.66 -20.73 -14.94
N LEU A 5 21.31 -21.69 -14.26
CA LEU A 5 20.79 -22.29 -13.03
C LEU A 5 21.02 -21.38 -11.81
N VAL A 6 22.10 -20.58 -11.80
CA VAL A 6 22.33 -19.54 -10.80
C VAL A 6 21.30 -18.42 -10.93
N THR A 7 21.02 -17.94 -12.15
CA THR A 7 19.96 -16.95 -12.40
C THR A 7 18.57 -17.46 -11.98
N GLU A 8 18.29 -18.74 -12.21
CA GLU A 8 17.03 -19.35 -11.77
C GLU A 8 16.93 -19.42 -10.24
N LEU A 9 18.03 -19.75 -9.55
CA LEU A 9 18.10 -19.71 -8.09
C LEU A 9 17.86 -18.29 -7.56
N GLU A 10 18.52 -17.28 -8.12
CA GLU A 10 18.34 -15.87 -7.71
C GLU A 10 16.87 -15.45 -7.83
N SER A 11 16.23 -15.80 -8.94
CA SER A 11 14.80 -15.53 -9.17
C SER A 11 13.92 -16.24 -8.14
N ALA A 12 14.19 -17.53 -7.86
CA ALA A 12 13.41 -18.30 -6.88
C ALA A 12 13.57 -17.78 -5.44
N VAL A 13 14.76 -17.31 -5.06
CA VAL A 13 15.01 -16.67 -3.76
C VAL A 13 14.27 -15.34 -3.65
N ALA A 14 14.31 -14.51 -4.70
CA ALA A 14 13.59 -13.25 -4.75
C ALA A 14 12.07 -13.46 -4.65
N ASP A 15 11.53 -14.43 -5.39
CA ASP A 15 10.11 -14.81 -5.34
C ASP A 15 9.68 -15.28 -3.95
N ALA A 16 10.51 -16.12 -3.29
CA ALA A 16 10.24 -16.55 -1.93
C ALA A 16 10.23 -15.37 -0.96
N GLY A 17 11.17 -14.43 -1.08
CA GLY A 17 11.19 -13.19 -0.30
C GLY A 17 9.93 -12.36 -0.49
N ALA A 18 9.49 -12.14 -1.73
CA ALA A 18 8.26 -11.40 -2.03
C ALA A 18 7.01 -12.10 -1.43
N LEU A 19 6.96 -13.43 -1.47
CA LEU A 19 5.88 -14.20 -0.85
C LEU A 19 5.87 -14.11 0.67
N VAL A 20 7.05 -14.06 1.32
CA VAL A 20 7.15 -13.83 2.78
C VAL A 20 6.56 -12.47 3.15
N VAL A 21 6.97 -11.40 2.46
CA VAL A 21 6.44 -10.05 2.70
C VAL A 21 4.92 -10.02 2.54
N ARG A 22 4.40 -10.63 1.47
CA ARG A 22 2.95 -10.76 1.26
C ARG A 22 2.28 -11.55 2.40
N ALA A 23 2.87 -12.63 2.89
CA ALA A 23 2.28 -13.44 3.94
C ALA A 23 2.19 -12.68 5.28
N GLN A 24 3.19 -11.85 5.60
CA GLN A 24 3.31 -11.14 6.87
C GLN A 24 2.19 -10.12 7.12
N LYS A 25 1.51 -9.62 6.09
CA LYS A 25 0.34 -8.75 6.29
C LYS A 25 -0.85 -9.49 6.92
N TYR A 26 -0.90 -10.82 6.82
CA TYR A 26 -1.93 -11.63 7.44
C TYR A 26 -1.48 -12.13 8.82
N ARG A 27 -2.38 -12.17 9.81
CA ARG A 27 -2.06 -12.66 11.17
C ARG A 27 -1.41 -14.03 11.18
N ARG A 28 -1.84 -14.93 10.29
CA ARG A 28 -1.26 -16.27 10.18
C ARG A 28 0.19 -16.23 9.71
N GLY A 29 0.52 -15.38 8.75
CA GLY A 29 1.90 -15.18 8.27
C GLY A 29 2.76 -14.31 9.19
N ALA A 30 2.16 -13.47 10.05
CA ALA A 30 2.85 -12.79 11.14
C ALA A 30 3.05 -13.67 12.38
N GLY A 31 2.36 -14.81 12.46
CA GLY A 31 2.43 -15.75 13.58
C GLY A 31 3.63 -16.70 13.53
N PRO A 32 3.70 -17.69 14.43
CA PRO A 32 4.83 -18.62 14.54
C PRO A 32 5.15 -19.38 13.25
N GLU A 33 4.11 -19.79 12.50
CA GLU A 33 4.25 -20.50 11.22
C GLU A 33 4.98 -19.62 10.18
N GLY A 34 4.53 -18.38 10.02
CA GLY A 34 5.18 -17.46 9.08
C GLY A 34 6.55 -16.97 9.55
N ALA A 35 6.79 -16.83 10.86
CA ALA A 35 8.11 -16.57 11.41
C ALA A 35 9.12 -17.68 11.06
N ALA A 36 8.70 -18.94 11.12
CA ALA A 36 9.53 -20.07 10.70
C ALA A 36 9.82 -20.06 9.19
N LEU A 37 8.85 -19.67 8.35
CA LEU A 37 9.04 -19.52 6.90
C LEU A 37 9.97 -18.35 6.55
N LEU A 38 9.86 -17.22 7.25
CA LEU A 38 10.81 -16.10 7.13
C LEU A 38 12.23 -16.55 7.49
N ALA A 39 12.41 -17.24 8.62
CA ALA A 39 13.72 -17.73 9.04
C ALA A 39 14.33 -18.68 7.99
N ALA A 40 13.52 -19.57 7.40
CA ALA A 40 13.96 -20.42 6.30
C ALA A 40 14.35 -19.63 5.05
N ALA A 41 13.59 -18.59 4.69
CA ALA A 41 13.91 -17.72 3.54
C ALA A 41 15.25 -16.98 3.73
N LEU A 42 15.48 -16.44 4.93
CA LEU A 42 16.72 -15.75 5.28
C LEU A 42 17.91 -16.71 5.24
N ALA A 43 17.78 -17.89 5.87
CA ALA A 43 18.83 -18.91 5.87
C ALA A 43 19.21 -19.37 4.46
N LEU A 44 18.23 -19.55 3.57
CA LEU A 44 18.44 -19.90 2.17
C LEU A 44 19.24 -18.81 1.44
N GLY A 45 18.84 -17.54 1.58
CA GLY A 45 19.53 -16.41 0.97
C GLY A 45 20.96 -16.23 1.48
N ASP A 46 21.17 -16.41 2.79
CA ASP A 46 22.49 -16.32 3.41
C ASP A 46 23.41 -17.46 2.97
N GLU A 47 22.88 -18.67 2.82
CA GLU A 47 23.61 -19.80 2.29
C GLU A 47 24.04 -19.58 0.83
N ALA A 48 23.12 -19.13 -0.03
CA ALA A 48 23.43 -18.80 -1.42
C ALA A 48 24.54 -17.74 -1.53
N ARG A 49 24.43 -16.64 -0.74
CA ARG A 49 25.46 -15.58 -0.68
C ARG A 49 26.79 -16.10 -0.15
N ARG A 50 26.78 -17.00 0.84
CA ARG A 50 27.98 -17.58 1.43
C ARG A 50 28.73 -18.46 0.43
N LEU A 51 28.01 -19.32 -0.31
CA LEU A 51 28.60 -20.18 -1.33
C LEU A 51 29.11 -19.36 -2.52
N HIS A 52 28.36 -18.35 -2.96
CA HIS A 52 28.79 -17.46 -4.04
C HIS A 52 30.09 -16.71 -3.67
N ARG A 53 30.17 -16.09 -2.48
CA ARG A 53 31.38 -15.38 -2.02
C ARG A 53 32.63 -16.27 -1.87
N ARG A 54 32.46 -17.58 -1.81
CA ARG A 54 33.55 -18.56 -1.65
C ARG A 54 33.86 -19.30 -2.96
N ASP A 55 33.28 -18.87 -4.08
CA ASP A 55 33.36 -19.56 -5.37
C ASP A 55 32.99 -21.07 -5.28
N ALA A 56 32.09 -21.40 -4.35
CA ALA A 56 31.68 -22.76 -4.02
C ALA A 56 30.22 -23.07 -4.43
N LEU A 57 29.56 -22.13 -5.12
CA LEU A 57 28.22 -22.32 -5.65
C LEU A 57 28.31 -23.09 -6.98
N ASP A 58 28.61 -24.38 -6.92
CA ASP A 58 28.63 -25.24 -8.10
C ASP A 58 27.22 -25.64 -8.56
N ALA A 59 27.13 -26.37 -9.68
CA ALA A 59 25.84 -26.78 -10.25
C ALA A 59 25.00 -27.65 -9.31
N ARG A 60 25.63 -28.46 -8.45
CA ARG A 60 24.93 -29.33 -7.50
C ARG A 60 24.39 -28.51 -6.34
N ALA A 61 25.20 -27.64 -5.78
CA ALA A 61 24.81 -26.74 -4.70
C ALA A 61 23.68 -25.81 -5.14
N ALA A 62 23.80 -25.22 -6.33
CA ALA A 62 22.78 -24.36 -6.88
C ALA A 62 21.47 -25.12 -7.17
N ALA A 63 21.55 -26.37 -7.68
CA ALA A 63 20.35 -27.19 -7.91
C ALA A 63 19.64 -27.57 -6.60
N HIS A 64 20.41 -27.86 -5.55
CA HIS A 64 19.88 -28.14 -4.22
C HIS A 64 19.17 -26.92 -3.63
N LEU A 65 19.82 -25.75 -3.61
CA LEU A 65 19.23 -24.51 -3.12
C LEU A 65 18.00 -24.10 -3.93
N LEU A 66 18.00 -24.34 -5.25
CA LEU A 66 16.84 -24.06 -6.09
C LEU A 66 15.65 -24.94 -5.72
N ALA A 67 15.89 -26.23 -5.42
CA ALA A 67 14.84 -27.13 -4.95
C ALA A 67 14.26 -26.66 -3.60
N GLU A 68 15.11 -26.23 -2.67
CA GLU A 68 14.68 -25.67 -1.39
C GLU A 68 13.89 -24.37 -1.56
N ALA A 69 14.35 -23.45 -2.42
CA ALA A 69 13.67 -22.20 -2.75
C ALA A 69 12.26 -22.47 -3.30
N ARG A 70 12.13 -23.42 -4.22
CA ARG A 70 10.84 -23.82 -4.80
C ARG A 70 9.92 -24.46 -3.77
N ALA A 71 10.43 -25.34 -2.91
CA ALA A 71 9.66 -25.95 -1.83
C ALA A 71 9.16 -24.91 -0.83
N LEU A 72 10.01 -23.95 -0.46
CA LEU A 72 9.64 -22.82 0.39
C LEU A 72 8.55 -21.95 -0.26
N GLY A 73 8.74 -21.59 -1.54
CA GLY A 73 7.73 -20.85 -2.31
C GLY A 73 6.40 -21.58 -2.38
N ALA A 74 6.38 -22.91 -2.55
CA ALA A 74 5.16 -23.71 -2.53
C ALA A 74 4.46 -23.65 -1.17
N ARG A 75 5.20 -23.76 -0.05
CA ARG A 75 4.65 -23.64 1.30
C ARG A 75 4.05 -22.26 1.57
N LEU A 76 4.72 -21.19 1.15
CA LEU A 76 4.22 -19.82 1.28
C LEU A 76 2.94 -19.59 0.47
N ARG A 77 2.89 -20.09 -0.77
CA ARG A 77 1.67 -20.03 -1.60
C ARG A 77 0.53 -20.83 -0.97
N ALA A 78 0.81 -21.99 -0.40
CA ALA A 78 -0.19 -22.78 0.32
C ALA A 78 -0.74 -22.02 1.53
N LEU A 79 0.12 -21.42 2.35
CA LEU A 79 -0.31 -20.59 3.49
C LEU A 79 -1.23 -19.44 3.05
N LEU A 80 -0.87 -18.71 1.99
CA LEU A 80 -1.70 -17.63 1.44
C LEU A 80 -3.05 -18.15 0.90
N ALA A 81 -3.03 -19.29 0.20
CA ALA A 81 -4.25 -19.92 -0.30
C ALA A 81 -5.16 -20.36 0.86
N GLU A 82 -4.60 -20.89 1.95
CA GLU A 82 -5.36 -21.28 3.15
C GLU A 82 -6.00 -20.08 3.83
N VAL A 83 -5.32 -18.92 3.90
CA VAL A 83 -5.92 -17.68 4.42
C VAL A 83 -7.16 -17.31 3.59
N ARG A 84 -7.05 -17.31 2.26
CA ARG A 84 -8.18 -16.98 1.37
C ARG A 84 -9.30 -18.02 1.42
N ALA A 85 -8.94 -19.29 1.62
CA ALA A 85 -9.88 -20.38 1.85
C ALA A 85 -10.43 -20.40 3.30
N GLY A 86 -10.02 -19.48 4.16
CA GLY A 86 -10.55 -19.33 5.51
C GLY A 86 -12.01 -18.87 5.51
N ARG A 87 -12.79 -19.31 6.50
CA ARG A 87 -14.18 -18.88 6.70
C ARG A 87 -14.26 -17.37 6.90
N ASP A 88 -13.41 -16.83 7.77
CA ASP A 88 -13.43 -15.41 8.13
C ASP A 88 -13.08 -14.52 6.95
N TYR A 89 -12.09 -14.92 6.13
CA TYR A 89 -11.73 -14.19 4.92
C TYR A 89 -12.90 -14.13 3.93
N ARG A 90 -13.52 -15.27 3.61
CA ARG A 90 -14.69 -15.29 2.72
C ARG A 90 -15.87 -14.48 3.27
N ALA A 91 -16.09 -14.52 4.59
CA ALA A 91 -17.11 -13.73 5.24
C ALA A 91 -16.81 -12.23 5.15
N ALA A 92 -15.55 -11.82 5.33
CA ALA A 92 -15.12 -10.45 5.15
C ALA A 92 -15.30 -9.97 3.70
N VAL A 93 -14.95 -10.80 2.70
CA VAL A 93 -15.19 -10.48 1.28
C VAL A 93 -16.68 -10.30 0.98
N GLY A 94 -17.53 -11.18 1.54
CA GLY A 94 -18.99 -11.04 1.44
C GLY A 94 -19.50 -9.74 2.07
N ALA A 95 -19.08 -9.45 3.29
CA ALA A 95 -19.42 -8.23 4.02
C ALA A 95 -18.95 -6.97 3.27
N HIS A 96 -17.75 -6.99 2.69
CA HIS A 96 -17.20 -5.89 1.89
C HIS A 96 -18.07 -5.61 0.67
N ARG A 97 -18.45 -6.65 -0.09
CA ARG A 97 -19.35 -6.48 -1.25
C ARG A 97 -20.74 -5.97 -0.85
N ALA A 98 -21.20 -6.28 0.35
CA ALA A 98 -22.47 -5.81 0.89
C ALA A 98 -22.39 -4.44 1.59
N GLY A 99 -21.21 -3.86 1.76
CA GLY A 99 -21.01 -2.60 2.50
C GLY A 99 -21.20 -2.72 4.02
N GLU A 100 -21.05 -3.91 4.60
CA GLU A 100 -21.28 -4.19 6.01
C GLU A 100 -20.09 -3.80 6.91
N GLY A 101 -19.84 -2.50 7.07
CA GLY A 101 -18.69 -1.96 7.81
C GLY A 101 -18.54 -2.51 9.25
N THR A 102 -19.64 -2.67 9.98
CA THR A 102 -19.61 -3.23 11.35
C THR A 102 -19.12 -4.69 11.38
N VAL A 103 -19.43 -5.47 10.36
CA VAL A 103 -18.95 -6.86 10.24
C VAL A 103 -17.46 -6.86 9.90
N LEU A 104 -17.04 -5.98 8.98
CA LEU A 104 -15.64 -5.83 8.60
C LEU A 104 -14.74 -5.45 9.78
N VAL A 105 -15.14 -4.47 10.60
CA VAL A 105 -14.34 -4.05 11.76
C VAL A 105 -14.14 -5.17 12.78
N ARG A 106 -15.07 -6.14 12.86
CA ARG A 106 -14.90 -7.33 13.70
C ARG A 106 -13.98 -8.37 13.07
N LEU A 107 -14.10 -8.62 11.77
CA LEU A 107 -13.40 -9.73 11.09
C LEU A 107 -11.97 -9.37 10.68
N LEU A 108 -11.76 -8.17 10.14
CA LEU A 108 -10.48 -7.79 9.53
C LEU A 108 -9.31 -7.78 10.53
N PRO A 109 -9.46 -7.32 11.78
CA PRO A 109 -8.39 -7.46 12.79
C PRO A 109 -7.98 -8.90 13.06
N ALA A 110 -8.85 -9.89 12.85
CA ALA A 110 -8.50 -11.31 13.03
C ALA A 110 -7.75 -11.89 11.82
N ILE A 111 -7.92 -11.29 10.63
CA ILE A 111 -7.33 -11.73 9.36
C ILE A 111 -5.97 -11.05 9.13
N PHE A 112 -5.92 -9.73 9.26
CA PHE A 112 -4.76 -8.91 8.96
C PHE A 112 -3.98 -8.59 10.24
N ALA A 113 -2.66 -8.67 10.14
CA ALA A 113 -1.76 -8.28 11.21
C ALA A 113 -1.74 -6.75 11.35
N GLY A 114 -1.63 -6.25 12.58
CA GLY A 114 -1.49 -4.82 12.85
C GLY A 114 -2.76 -3.98 12.65
N LEU A 115 -3.91 -4.58 12.29
CA LEU A 115 -5.19 -3.87 12.24
C LEU A 115 -5.93 -3.93 13.56
N GLU A 116 -6.50 -2.79 13.96
CA GLU A 116 -7.38 -2.66 15.11
C GLU A 116 -8.61 -1.79 14.81
N PRO A 117 -9.73 -2.00 15.51
CA PRO A 117 -10.84 -1.06 15.53
C PRO A 117 -10.38 0.30 16.03
N ALA A 118 -10.72 1.35 15.29
CA ALA A 118 -10.41 2.72 15.68
C ALA A 118 -11.69 3.45 16.11
N PRO A 119 -11.63 4.30 17.15
CA PRO A 119 -12.69 5.28 17.38
C PRO A 119 -12.79 6.19 16.16
N ALA A 120 -13.98 6.74 15.90
CA ALA A 120 -14.16 7.69 14.80
C ALA A 120 -13.20 8.88 14.99
N PRO A 121 -12.25 9.10 14.06
CA PRO A 121 -11.29 10.19 14.16
C PRO A 121 -11.96 11.54 13.90
N GLY A 122 -11.17 12.61 14.06
CA GLY A 122 -11.47 13.89 13.42
C GLY A 122 -11.39 13.79 11.90
N ASP A 123 -11.25 14.93 11.23
CA ASP A 123 -11.07 14.93 9.78
C ASP A 123 -9.85 14.09 9.38
N LEU A 124 -9.96 13.41 8.25
CA LEU A 124 -8.90 12.56 7.73
C LEU A 124 -8.35 13.11 6.42
N PHE A 125 -7.13 12.71 6.10
CA PHE A 125 -6.36 13.27 5.00
C PHE A 125 -5.78 12.21 4.09
N THR A 126 -5.69 12.50 2.80
CA THR A 126 -4.89 11.71 1.85
C THR A 126 -4.19 12.63 0.85
N ALA A 127 -2.95 12.30 0.50
CA ALA A 127 -2.16 13.09 -0.44
C ALA A 127 -2.39 12.60 -1.87
N LEU A 128 -2.45 13.54 -2.80
CA LEU A 128 -2.45 13.21 -4.23
C LEU A 128 -1.03 13.24 -4.76
N ALA A 129 -0.66 12.21 -5.51
CA ALA A 129 0.62 12.17 -6.19
C ALA A 129 0.71 13.35 -7.16
N TRP A 130 1.59 14.31 -6.89
CA TRP A 130 1.81 15.51 -7.70
C TRP A 130 3.05 15.40 -8.59
N LEU A 131 3.89 14.39 -8.32
CA LEU A 131 5.07 14.04 -9.12
C LEU A 131 4.84 12.72 -9.88
N ARG A 132 5.39 12.64 -11.09
CA ARG A 132 5.50 11.40 -11.87
C ARG A 132 6.91 11.31 -12.44
N ARG A 133 7.66 10.27 -12.03
CA ARG A 133 9.07 10.07 -12.43
C ARG A 133 9.94 11.31 -12.15
N GLY A 134 9.76 11.92 -10.97
CA GLY A 134 10.51 13.10 -10.53
C GLY A 134 10.13 14.42 -11.22
N ARG A 135 9.00 14.46 -11.94
CA ARG A 135 8.52 15.68 -12.62
C ARG A 135 7.12 16.04 -12.17
N LEU A 136 6.82 17.33 -12.14
CA LEU A 136 5.48 17.84 -11.90
C LEU A 136 4.50 17.22 -12.89
N ARG A 137 3.37 16.73 -12.38
CA ARG A 137 2.28 16.26 -13.23
C ARG A 137 1.58 17.43 -13.91
N PRO A 138 1.05 17.25 -15.14
CA PRO A 138 0.21 18.24 -15.78
C PRO A 138 -0.99 18.65 -14.92
N ALA A 139 -1.38 19.92 -14.99
CA ALA A 139 -2.48 20.47 -14.20
C ALA A 139 -3.82 19.84 -14.59
N GLU A 140 -4.01 19.56 -15.89
CA GLU A 140 -5.22 18.94 -16.43
C GLU A 140 -5.37 17.51 -15.91
N ASP A 141 -4.29 16.73 -15.85
CA ASP A 141 -4.29 15.35 -15.33
C ASP A 141 -4.72 15.32 -13.85
N LEU A 142 -4.22 16.27 -13.05
CA LEU A 142 -4.55 16.38 -11.64
C LEU A 142 -6.01 16.81 -11.44
N ALA A 143 -6.47 17.81 -12.20
CA ALA A 143 -7.87 18.24 -12.15
C ALA A 143 -8.83 17.11 -12.57
N ALA A 144 -8.48 16.34 -13.59
CA ALA A 144 -9.25 15.18 -14.03
C ALA A 144 -9.31 14.08 -12.95
N GLU A 145 -8.19 13.78 -12.29
CA GLU A 145 -8.15 12.83 -11.17
C GLU A 145 -9.03 13.29 -9.99
N VAL A 146 -8.95 14.56 -9.62
CA VAL A 146 -9.77 15.13 -8.55
C VAL A 146 -11.25 15.10 -8.93
N LEU A 147 -11.60 15.40 -10.18
CA LEU A 147 -12.98 15.35 -10.65
C LEU A 147 -13.51 13.91 -10.67
N ALA A 148 -12.70 12.94 -11.12
CA ALA A 148 -13.02 11.53 -11.06
C ALA A 148 -13.25 11.08 -9.60
N ALA A 149 -12.37 11.47 -8.67
CA ALA A 149 -12.54 11.19 -7.25
C ALA A 149 -13.83 11.79 -6.67
N ARG A 150 -14.25 12.99 -7.11
CA ARG A 150 -15.53 13.59 -6.67
C ARG A 150 -16.76 12.88 -7.22
N THR A 151 -16.67 12.35 -8.43
CA THR A 151 -17.81 11.76 -9.15
C THR A 151 -17.96 10.28 -8.88
N GLU A 152 -16.86 9.54 -8.82
CA GLU A 152 -16.80 8.09 -8.65
C GLU A 152 -16.47 7.67 -7.20
N GLY A 153 -15.95 8.59 -6.38
CA GLY A 153 -15.39 8.30 -5.08
C GLY A 153 -13.89 7.96 -5.13
N LEU A 154 -13.22 8.09 -3.98
CA LEU A 154 -11.81 7.74 -3.83
C LEU A 154 -11.63 6.23 -4.01
N ALA A 155 -10.70 5.83 -4.86
CA ALA A 155 -10.40 4.43 -5.10
C ALA A 155 -9.77 3.79 -3.86
N GLY A 156 -10.33 2.66 -3.43
CA GLY A 156 -9.65 1.79 -2.49
C GLY A 156 -8.51 1.07 -3.20
N GLU A 157 -7.33 1.10 -2.61
CA GLU A 157 -6.18 0.33 -3.07
C GLU A 157 -6.13 -1.02 -2.36
N GLY A 158 -5.65 -2.02 -3.07
CA GLY A 158 -5.67 -3.41 -2.62
C GLY A 158 -4.56 -4.20 -3.27
N ASP A 159 -3.34 -3.66 -3.27
CA ASP A 159 -2.23 -4.44 -3.77
C ASP A 159 -1.82 -5.54 -2.78
N ASP A 160 -0.93 -6.40 -3.24
CA ASP A 160 -0.54 -7.56 -2.48
C ASP A 160 0.41 -7.23 -1.31
N LEU A 161 0.99 -6.04 -1.28
CA LEU A 161 1.99 -5.62 -0.29
C LEU A 161 1.43 -4.63 0.75
N SER A 162 0.31 -3.97 0.44
CA SER A 162 -0.36 -2.99 1.28
C SER A 162 -0.81 -3.63 2.59
N PRO A 163 -0.36 -3.13 3.75
CA PRO A 163 -0.83 -3.61 5.04
C PRO A 163 -2.34 -3.45 5.19
N GLY A 164 -3.00 -4.49 5.71
CA GLY A 164 -4.44 -4.45 6.01
C GLY A 164 -5.39 -4.54 4.82
N ALA A 165 -4.92 -4.49 3.56
CA ALA A 165 -5.76 -4.58 2.36
C ALA A 165 -5.25 -5.62 1.36
N ASP A 166 -6.11 -6.04 0.42
CA ASP A 166 -5.73 -6.82 -0.76
C ASP A 166 -6.76 -6.66 -1.89
N ALA A 167 -6.56 -7.37 -3.00
CA ALA A 167 -7.37 -7.19 -4.21
C ALA A 167 -8.86 -7.51 -4.03
N GLU A 168 -9.24 -8.37 -3.07
CA GLU A 168 -10.66 -8.66 -2.77
C GLU A 168 -11.21 -7.78 -1.63
N LEU A 169 -10.31 -7.22 -0.82
CA LEU A 169 -10.60 -6.34 0.32
C LEU A 169 -9.83 -5.01 0.19
N PRO A 170 -10.07 -4.22 -0.88
CA PRO A 170 -9.41 -2.93 -1.05
C PRO A 170 -9.82 -1.95 0.05
N ALA A 171 -8.95 -0.97 0.32
CA ALA A 171 -9.20 0.08 1.29
C ALA A 171 -8.67 1.43 0.81
N VAL A 172 -9.37 2.50 1.18
CA VAL A 172 -8.84 3.85 1.08
C VAL A 172 -8.00 4.12 2.33
N THR A 173 -6.72 4.39 2.14
CA THR A 173 -5.77 4.74 3.22
C THR A 173 -5.82 6.23 3.50
N LEU A 174 -6.03 6.58 4.76
CA LEU A 174 -6.19 7.95 5.23
C LEU A 174 -5.32 8.21 6.47
N ARG A 175 -4.99 9.47 6.74
CA ARG A 175 -4.14 9.92 7.85
C ARG A 175 -4.91 10.85 8.79
N SER A 176 -4.57 10.84 10.08
CA SER A 176 -5.14 11.77 11.07
C SER A 176 -4.74 13.22 10.81
N ASP A 177 -3.56 13.42 10.23
CA ASP A 177 -2.95 14.72 10.03
C ASP A 177 -2.62 14.93 8.55
N ALA A 178 -2.76 16.17 8.10
CA ALA A 178 -2.34 16.56 6.75
C ALA A 178 -0.81 16.41 6.63
N PRO A 179 -0.30 15.65 5.65
CA PRO A 179 1.14 15.52 5.46
C PRO A 179 1.76 16.91 5.20
N PRO A 180 2.74 17.35 6.00
CA PRO A 180 3.26 18.72 5.93
C PRO A 180 4.01 19.01 4.62
N ASP A 181 4.59 17.97 4.01
CA ASP A 181 5.44 18.10 2.82
C ASP A 181 4.68 17.87 1.51
N GLU A 182 3.38 17.55 1.56
CA GLU A 182 2.59 17.27 0.38
C GLU A 182 1.78 18.51 -0.05
N PRO A 183 1.98 19.00 -1.29
CA PRO A 183 1.33 20.22 -1.76
C PRO A 183 -0.14 20.02 -2.13
N LEU A 184 -0.58 18.79 -2.38
CA LEU A 184 -1.96 18.45 -2.74
C LEU A 184 -2.51 17.43 -1.74
N VAL A 185 -3.39 17.90 -0.86
CA VAL A 185 -3.98 17.08 0.20
C VAL A 185 -5.50 17.18 0.16
N LEU A 186 -6.16 16.04 0.10
CA LEU A 186 -7.61 15.94 0.28
C LEU A 186 -7.92 15.87 1.77
N ARG A 187 -8.82 16.74 2.26
CA ARG A 187 -9.40 16.68 3.60
C ARG A 187 -10.81 16.10 3.51
N LEU A 188 -11.04 14.99 4.20
CA LEU A 188 -12.32 14.33 4.35
C LEU A 188 -12.92 14.68 5.71
N PRO A 189 -14.09 15.34 5.75
CA PRO A 189 -14.74 15.68 7.01
C PRO A 189 -15.13 14.42 7.81
N ALA A 190 -14.89 14.42 9.11
CA ALA A 190 -15.19 13.29 10.00
C ALA A 190 -16.65 12.80 9.86
N ALA A 191 -17.60 13.74 9.80
CA ALA A 191 -19.03 13.46 9.71
C ALA A 191 -19.45 12.76 8.40
N ALA A 192 -18.59 12.74 7.39
CA ALA A 192 -18.87 12.15 6.09
C ALA A 192 -18.19 10.78 5.90
N LEU A 193 -17.43 10.32 6.88
CA LEU A 193 -16.75 9.03 6.84
C LEU A 193 -17.64 7.91 7.40
N PRO A 194 -17.56 6.70 6.84
CA PRO A 194 -18.26 5.55 7.40
C PRO A 194 -17.71 5.22 8.78
N SER A 195 -18.56 4.67 9.62
CA SER A 195 -18.19 4.17 10.95
C SER A 195 -18.75 2.75 11.12
N PRO A 196 -18.03 1.84 11.79
CA PRO A 196 -16.69 2.01 12.40
C PRO A 196 -15.53 1.94 11.39
N LEU A 197 -14.36 2.48 11.78
CA LEU A 197 -13.11 2.45 11.00
C LEU A 197 -12.08 1.49 11.60
N LEU A 198 -11.06 1.15 10.78
CA LEU A 198 -9.87 0.43 11.22
C LEU A 198 -8.66 1.34 11.16
N ARG A 199 -7.66 1.03 12.00
CA ARG A 199 -6.35 1.68 12.00
C ARG A 199 -5.24 0.65 11.96
N LEU A 200 -4.17 0.96 11.23
CA LEU A 200 -2.90 0.27 11.28
C LEU A 200 -2.10 0.75 12.49
N VAL A 201 -1.75 -0.17 13.40
CA VAL A 201 -1.05 0.15 14.65
C VAL A 201 0.33 0.75 14.40
N GLU A 202 1.05 0.27 13.38
CA GLU A 202 2.43 0.68 13.11
C GLU A 202 2.51 2.07 12.48
N SER A 203 1.69 2.36 11.46
CA SER A 203 1.71 3.65 10.76
C SER A 203 0.75 4.69 11.34
N GLY A 204 -0.25 4.27 12.13
CA GLY A 204 -1.34 5.12 12.59
C GLY A 204 -2.37 5.46 11.50
N GLU A 205 -2.22 4.90 10.30
CA GLU A 205 -3.10 5.17 9.16
C GLU A 205 -4.46 4.49 9.33
N TYR A 206 -5.50 5.17 8.89
CA TYR A 206 -6.88 4.70 8.91
C TYR A 206 -7.22 4.03 7.59
N LEU A 207 -7.92 2.90 7.66
CA LEU A 207 -8.40 2.17 6.49
C LEU A 207 -9.93 2.22 6.42
N VAL A 208 -10.43 2.70 5.28
CA VAL A 208 -11.84 2.60 4.91
C VAL A 208 -11.99 1.50 3.86
N HIS A 209 -12.47 0.32 4.27
CA HIS A 209 -12.65 -0.81 3.37
C HIS A 209 -13.85 -0.62 2.45
N ALA A 210 -13.57 -0.06 1.28
CA ALA A 210 -14.51 0.12 0.19
C ALA A 210 -13.73 0.12 -1.13
N ALA A 211 -14.33 -0.43 -2.20
CA ALA A 211 -13.77 -0.31 -3.54
C ALA A 211 -13.73 1.16 -4.02
N ARG A 212 -14.76 1.92 -3.66
CA ARG A 212 -14.87 3.37 -3.86
C ARG A 212 -15.47 3.99 -2.62
N LEU A 213 -14.84 5.04 -2.10
CA LEU A 213 -15.36 5.83 -0.98
C LEU A 213 -16.06 7.08 -1.52
N PRO A 214 -17.41 7.12 -1.52
CA PRO A 214 -18.17 8.30 -1.90
C PRO A 214 -18.21 9.28 -0.72
N ALA A 215 -17.08 9.90 -0.40
CA ALA A 215 -16.99 10.92 0.64
C ALA A 215 -16.72 12.30 0.03
N PRO A 216 -17.47 13.34 0.41
CA PRO A 216 -17.10 14.70 0.07
C PRO A 216 -15.74 15.04 0.68
N PHE A 217 -14.96 15.83 -0.06
CA PHE A 217 -13.67 16.30 0.40
C PHE A 217 -13.44 17.74 -0.06
N THR A 218 -12.54 18.41 0.67
CA THR A 218 -11.96 19.69 0.27
C THR A 218 -10.52 19.45 -0.15
N LEU A 219 -10.11 20.02 -1.28
CA LEU A 219 -8.71 19.98 -1.70
C LEU A 219 -7.97 21.16 -1.07
N ARG A 220 -6.87 20.86 -0.38
CA ARG A 220 -5.89 21.84 0.07
C ARG A 220 -4.73 21.87 -0.92
N LEU A 221 -4.40 23.08 -1.37
CA LEU A 221 -3.25 23.32 -2.25
C LEU A 221 -2.27 24.25 -1.53
N ALA A 222 -1.07 23.76 -1.24
CA ALA A 222 -0.08 24.50 -0.47
C ALA A 222 0.42 25.73 -1.24
N ALA A 223 0.43 26.89 -0.60
CA ALA A 223 0.99 28.10 -1.20
C ALA A 223 2.49 27.97 -1.50
N ARG A 224 3.23 27.22 -0.68
CA ARG A 224 4.69 27.01 -0.77
C ARG A 224 5.02 25.58 -0.32
N LEU A 225 6.17 25.08 -0.76
CA LEU A 225 6.75 23.82 -0.27
C LEU A 225 7.52 24.08 1.03
N ALA A 226 7.55 23.10 1.94
CA ALA A 226 7.99 23.29 3.32
C ALA A 226 9.48 23.71 3.45
N THR A 227 10.39 23.21 2.62
CA THR A 227 11.82 23.62 2.59
C THR A 227 12.52 23.19 1.30
N ASP A 228 13.53 23.97 0.88
CA ASP A 228 14.41 23.70 -0.28
C ASP A 228 15.30 22.44 -0.11
N GLU A 229 15.46 21.91 1.10
CA GLU A 229 16.33 20.74 1.38
C GLU A 229 15.65 19.38 1.19
N ASP A 230 14.32 19.29 1.31
CA ASP A 230 13.59 18.00 1.32
C ASP A 230 12.84 17.69 0.01
N LEU A 231 12.95 18.56 -0.99
CA LEU A 231 12.37 18.25 -2.29
C LEU A 231 13.21 17.16 -2.95
N ARG A 232 12.60 15.97 -3.05
CA ARG A 232 13.02 14.83 -3.91
C ARG A 232 13.27 15.22 -5.39
N VAL A 233 13.06 16.49 -5.74
CA VAL A 233 13.30 17.13 -7.04
C VAL A 233 13.91 18.50 -6.74
N ALA A 234 15.07 18.81 -7.31
CA ALA A 234 15.62 20.17 -7.34
C ALA A 234 14.72 21.06 -8.21
N LEU A 235 13.56 21.45 -7.68
CA LEU A 235 12.56 22.23 -8.39
C LEU A 235 12.70 23.69 -7.99
N ALA A 236 12.89 24.58 -8.97
CA ALA A 236 12.98 26.00 -8.67
C ALA A 236 11.65 26.50 -8.07
N PRO A 237 11.66 27.38 -7.04
CA PRO A 237 10.44 27.93 -6.45
C PRO A 237 9.46 28.55 -7.46
N THR A 238 10.00 29.15 -8.53
CA THR A 238 9.21 29.71 -9.65
C THR A 238 8.46 28.65 -10.46
N ASP A 239 9.05 27.47 -10.63
CA ASP A 239 8.42 26.37 -11.36
C ASP A 239 7.24 25.81 -10.57
N TYR A 240 7.41 25.68 -9.25
CA TYR A 240 6.31 25.31 -8.35
C TYR A 240 5.18 26.33 -8.42
N ALA A 241 5.47 27.62 -8.28
CA ALA A 241 4.46 28.67 -8.31
C ALA A 241 3.66 28.65 -9.62
N ARG A 242 4.35 28.53 -10.76
CA ARG A 242 3.70 28.47 -12.08
C ARG A 242 2.82 27.23 -12.22
N TRP A 243 3.30 26.08 -11.76
CA TRP A 243 2.55 24.84 -11.77
C TRP A 243 1.32 24.91 -10.86
N ARG A 244 1.49 25.38 -9.63
CA ARG A 244 0.42 25.57 -8.64
C ARG A 244 -0.69 26.46 -9.21
N ASP A 245 -0.33 27.58 -9.84
CA ASP A 245 -1.31 28.47 -10.47
C ASP A 245 -2.03 27.80 -11.65
N GLY A 246 -1.32 26.95 -12.40
CA GLY A 246 -1.90 26.10 -13.44
C GLY A 246 -2.93 25.12 -12.86
N VAL A 247 -2.57 24.41 -11.79
CA VAL A 247 -3.45 23.47 -11.07
C VAL A 247 -4.67 24.17 -10.52
N ALA A 248 -4.49 25.32 -9.83
CA ALA A 248 -5.60 26.11 -9.29
C ALA A 248 -6.59 26.54 -10.39
N ARG A 249 -6.09 27.00 -11.55
CA ARG A 249 -6.95 27.35 -12.70
C ARG A 249 -7.69 26.15 -13.27
N ALA A 250 -7.02 25.01 -13.42
CA ALA A 250 -7.63 23.79 -13.93
C ALA A 250 -8.74 23.28 -13.00
N LEU A 251 -8.49 23.30 -11.69
CA LEU A 251 -9.49 22.92 -10.67
C LEU A 251 -10.68 23.88 -10.64
N ALA A 252 -10.44 25.18 -10.74
CA ALA A 252 -11.51 26.18 -10.82
C ALA A 252 -12.36 26.00 -12.08
N ALA A 253 -11.75 25.72 -13.24
CA ALA A 253 -12.45 25.43 -14.48
C ALA A 253 -13.29 24.13 -14.39
N ALA A 254 -12.83 23.16 -13.60
CA ALA A 254 -13.55 21.92 -13.30
C ALA A 254 -14.60 22.07 -12.18
N GLY A 255 -14.79 23.27 -11.62
CA GLY A 255 -15.75 23.52 -10.54
C GLY A 255 -15.37 22.89 -9.19
N VAL A 256 -14.08 22.59 -8.98
CA VAL A 256 -13.58 22.01 -7.74
C VAL A 256 -13.17 23.14 -6.78
N PRO A 257 -13.81 23.25 -5.59
CA PRO A 257 -13.41 24.21 -4.57
C PRO A 257 -12.06 23.82 -3.98
N VAL A 258 -11.17 24.81 -3.87
CA VAL A 258 -9.83 24.67 -3.29
C VAL A 258 -9.74 25.55 -2.05
N GLU A 259 -9.32 24.97 -0.93
CA GLU A 259 -8.96 25.71 0.26
C GLU A 259 -7.51 26.18 0.10
N ALA A 260 -7.32 27.49 0.03
CA ALA A 260 -5.99 28.08 0.00
C ALA A 260 -5.36 27.91 1.40
N SER A 261 -4.20 27.27 1.45
CA SER A 261 -3.40 27.07 2.67
C SER A 261 -2.06 27.76 2.58
#